data_AF-A0A1E5SKT9-F1
#
_entry.id   AF-A0A1E5SKT9-F1
#
_cell.length_a   1.000
_cell.length_b   1.000
_cell.length_c   1.000
_cell.angle_alpha   90.00
_cell.angle_beta   90.00
_cell.angle_gamma   90.00
#
_symmetry.space_group_name_H-M   'P 1'
#
loop_
_entity.id
_entity.type
_entity.pdbx_description
1 polymer ?
#
loop_
_entity_poly.entity_id
_entity_poly.type
_entity_poly.pdbx_seq_one_letter_code
_entity_poly.pdbx_strand_id
1 'polypeptide(L)'
;MEILKDKWIIYDGNCGLCLRSKRLLVSMGWFPEKKFLDYHHLKDDLKRIINSARFRYEMALVDEKTRETKYGLEGIISVFAEKTPALAKLKTTGKLFKVLESLYHTISYNRYFLFPDSSVIKCACEPPFKAETYRSWLILSIVFSSIISYLFGWSVAPIFEGESMDFALKTLFLVGIGWVIQLGLTLVMLDRQTYLDYSRHLCLIMVVGVMVLIPSIIISLFLHIEAVKWMPLMSIAISSAVMLRMHTRRVRVMRLTQWWTFSWFLVLQISATLLIYLFQFRFK
;
A
#
# COMPACT_ATOMS: atom_id res chain seq x y z
N MET A 1 -20.77 -12.34 18.42
CA MET A 1 -20.22 -13.53 17.71
C MET A 1 -21.30 -14.39 17.08
N GLU A 2 -22.58 -14.32 17.50
CA GLU A 2 -23.66 -15.08 16.86
C GLU A 2 -23.94 -14.67 15.40
N ILE A 3 -23.77 -13.39 15.03
CA ILE A 3 -24.13 -12.88 13.70
C ILE A 3 -23.13 -13.33 12.60
N LEU A 4 -21.85 -13.55 12.92
CA LEU A 4 -20.87 -14.17 11.99
C LEU A 4 -20.96 -15.69 11.95
N LYS A 5 -21.70 -16.33 12.86
CA LYS A 5 -21.79 -17.80 12.93
C LYS A 5 -22.35 -18.39 11.65
N ASP A 6 -23.23 -17.66 10.99
CA ASP A 6 -23.89 -18.07 9.75
C ASP A 6 -23.27 -17.38 8.52
N LYS A 7 -22.05 -16.84 8.61
CA LYS A 7 -21.40 -16.15 7.48
C LYS A 7 -20.12 -16.84 7.05
N TRP A 8 -19.86 -16.78 5.75
CA TRP A 8 -18.66 -17.33 5.10
C TRP A 8 -17.91 -16.21 4.38
N ILE A 9 -16.61 -16.09 4.62
CA ILE A 9 -15.75 -15.23 3.82
C ILE A 9 -15.14 -16.07 2.71
N ILE A 10 -15.52 -15.75 1.49
CA ILE A 10 -15.00 -16.34 0.28
C ILE A 10 -13.89 -15.46 -0.24
N TYR A 11 -12.73 -16.07 -0.48
CA TYR A 11 -11.53 -15.37 -0.88
C TYR A 11 -10.80 -16.11 -2.00
N ASP A 12 -9.97 -15.38 -2.73
CA ASP A 12 -9.13 -15.98 -3.76
C ASP A 12 -7.86 -16.56 -3.11
N GLY A 13 -7.72 -17.88 -3.18
CA GLY A 13 -6.56 -18.61 -2.68
C GLY A 13 -5.22 -18.20 -3.29
N ASN A 14 -5.21 -17.54 -4.45
CA ASN A 14 -3.98 -17.06 -5.11
C ASN A 14 -3.65 -15.59 -4.81
N CYS A 15 -4.50 -14.90 -4.06
CA CYS A 15 -4.31 -13.48 -3.78
C CYS A 15 -3.56 -13.26 -2.47
N GLY A 16 -2.33 -12.74 -2.55
CA GLY A 16 -1.50 -12.44 -1.38
C GLY A 16 -2.15 -11.44 -0.41
N LEU A 17 -2.97 -10.50 -0.91
CA LEU A 17 -3.76 -9.59 -0.06
C LEU A 17 -4.82 -10.39 0.72
N CYS A 18 -5.62 -11.22 0.03
CA CYS A 18 -6.66 -12.03 0.65
C CYS A 18 -6.10 -12.98 1.72
N LEU A 19 -4.99 -13.64 1.45
CA LEU A 19 -4.33 -14.54 2.39
C LEU A 19 -3.78 -13.82 3.63
N ARG A 20 -3.27 -12.60 3.47
CA ARG A 20 -2.81 -11.78 4.60
C ARG A 20 -3.99 -11.24 5.41
N SER A 21 -5.04 -10.78 4.74
CA SER A 21 -6.28 -10.33 5.40
C SER A 21 -6.94 -11.46 6.18
N LYS A 22 -7.03 -12.67 5.62
CA LYS A 22 -7.49 -13.88 6.34
C LYS A 22 -6.68 -14.09 7.62
N ARG A 23 -5.34 -14.16 7.50
CA ARG A 23 -4.45 -14.36 8.66
C ARG A 23 -4.66 -13.32 9.75
N LEU A 24 -4.76 -12.05 9.37
CA LEU A 24 -4.99 -10.95 10.31
C LEU A 24 -6.33 -11.08 11.04
N LEU A 25 -7.42 -11.35 10.31
CA LEU A 25 -8.76 -11.52 10.92
C LEU A 25 -8.83 -12.72 11.87
N VAL A 26 -8.15 -13.82 11.52
CA VAL A 26 -8.04 -15.01 12.37
C VAL A 26 -7.18 -14.70 13.60
N SER A 27 -6.01 -14.08 13.44
CA SER A 27 -5.09 -13.79 14.56
C SER A 27 -5.68 -12.79 15.56
N MET A 28 -6.53 -11.87 15.11
CA MET A 28 -7.25 -10.95 15.99
C MET A 28 -8.47 -11.61 16.67
N GLY A 29 -8.82 -12.85 16.33
CA GLY A 29 -10.02 -13.52 16.83
C GLY A 29 -11.32 -12.89 16.34
N TRP A 30 -11.30 -12.19 15.21
CA TRP A 30 -12.45 -11.45 14.69
C TRP A 30 -13.30 -12.29 13.75
N PHE A 31 -12.71 -13.31 13.10
CA PHE A 31 -13.45 -14.24 12.26
C PHE A 31 -12.88 -15.66 12.38
N PRO A 32 -13.72 -16.72 12.47
CA PRO A 32 -13.23 -18.08 12.64
C PRO A 32 -12.53 -18.58 11.38
N GLU A 33 -11.38 -19.25 11.52
CA GLU A 33 -10.63 -19.77 10.36
C GLU A 33 -11.47 -20.73 9.50
N LYS A 34 -12.26 -21.59 10.14
CA LYS A 34 -13.14 -22.56 9.46
C LYS A 34 -14.19 -21.91 8.57
N LYS A 35 -14.47 -20.61 8.76
CA LYS A 35 -15.47 -19.86 7.98
C LYS A 35 -14.85 -19.13 6.76
N PHE A 36 -13.57 -19.32 6.50
CA PHE A 36 -12.93 -18.89 5.25
C PHE A 36 -12.94 -20.01 4.21
N LEU A 37 -13.50 -19.73 3.03
CA LEU A 37 -13.55 -20.68 1.92
C LEU A 37 -12.74 -20.16 0.74
N ASP A 38 -11.86 -21.02 0.22
CA ASP A 38 -11.12 -20.74 -1.01
C ASP A 38 -12.03 -20.94 -2.21
N TYR A 39 -12.14 -19.92 -3.04
CA TYR A 39 -13.00 -19.91 -4.22
C TYR A 39 -12.71 -21.07 -5.19
N HIS A 40 -11.44 -21.48 -5.32
CA HIS A 40 -11.04 -22.56 -6.23
C HIS A 40 -11.60 -23.92 -5.80
N HIS A 41 -11.84 -24.09 -4.50
CA HIS A 41 -12.30 -25.34 -3.89
C HIS A 41 -13.78 -25.28 -3.44
N LEU A 42 -14.51 -24.24 -3.83
CA LEU A 42 -15.94 -24.14 -3.53
C LEU A 42 -16.75 -25.18 -4.31
N LYS A 43 -17.79 -25.68 -3.65
CA LYS A 43 -18.87 -26.47 -4.26
C LYS A 43 -19.70 -25.61 -5.22
N ASP A 44 -20.31 -26.25 -6.22
CA ASP A 44 -20.99 -25.55 -7.31
C ASP A 44 -22.24 -24.76 -6.87
N ASP A 45 -22.92 -25.21 -5.82
CA ASP A 45 -24.06 -24.53 -5.21
C ASP A 45 -23.67 -23.15 -4.65
N LEU A 46 -22.55 -23.08 -3.92
CA LEU A 46 -22.00 -21.83 -3.41
C LEU A 46 -21.35 -20.99 -4.52
N LYS A 47 -20.79 -21.60 -5.57
CA LYS A 47 -20.27 -20.83 -6.71
C LYS A 47 -21.37 -20.07 -7.45
N ARG A 48 -22.59 -20.62 -7.54
CA ARG A 48 -23.74 -20.00 -8.26
C ARG A 48 -24.26 -18.73 -7.60
N ILE A 49 -24.14 -18.59 -6.28
CA ILE A 49 -24.56 -17.36 -5.57
C ILE A 49 -23.51 -16.24 -5.66
N ILE A 50 -22.29 -16.57 -6.11
CA ILE A 50 -21.21 -15.60 -6.23
C ILE A 50 -21.21 -15.01 -7.64
N ASN A 51 -21.28 -13.69 -7.72
CA ASN A 51 -21.03 -12.95 -8.93
C ASN A 51 -19.54 -13.00 -9.27
N SER A 52 -19.19 -13.83 -10.25
CA SER A 52 -17.81 -14.04 -10.70
C SER A 52 -17.15 -12.75 -11.20
N ALA A 53 -17.90 -11.83 -11.83
CA ALA A 53 -17.36 -10.57 -12.33
C ALA A 53 -16.89 -9.65 -11.19
N ARG A 54 -17.65 -9.59 -10.09
CA ARG A 54 -17.27 -8.84 -8.88
C ARG A 54 -16.12 -9.50 -8.13
N PHE A 55 -16.15 -10.83 -8.02
CA PHE A 55 -15.17 -11.60 -7.26
C PHE A 55 -13.72 -11.46 -7.79
N ARG A 56 -13.55 -11.13 -9.08
CA ARG A 56 -12.22 -10.87 -9.69
C ARG A 56 -11.40 -9.85 -8.92
N TYR A 57 -12.02 -8.88 -8.25
CA TYR A 57 -11.32 -7.84 -7.48
C TYR A 57 -11.93 -7.58 -6.10
N GLU A 58 -12.93 -8.35 -5.67
CA GLU A 58 -13.57 -8.20 -4.35
C GLU A 58 -13.62 -9.55 -3.61
N MET A 59 -13.44 -9.54 -2.29
CA MET A 59 -13.81 -10.69 -1.47
C MET A 59 -15.33 -10.70 -1.27
N ALA A 60 -15.91 -11.89 -1.08
CA ALA A 60 -17.34 -12.06 -0.86
C ALA A 60 -17.61 -12.52 0.58
N LEU A 61 -18.60 -11.91 1.22
CA LEU A 61 -19.16 -12.32 2.50
C LEU A 61 -20.56 -12.86 2.23
N VAL A 62 -20.73 -14.17 2.37
CA VAL A 62 -22.00 -14.87 2.12
C VAL A 62 -22.69 -15.15 3.45
N ASP A 63 -23.97 -14.82 3.53
CA ASP A 63 -24.84 -15.25 4.63
C ASP A 63 -25.50 -16.59 4.29
N GLU A 64 -25.34 -17.58 5.16
CA GLU A 64 -25.82 -18.94 5.00
C GLU A 64 -27.35 -19.04 5.10
N LYS A 65 -27.97 -18.16 5.91
CA LYS A 65 -29.42 -18.17 6.15
C LYS A 65 -30.17 -17.45 5.04
N THR A 66 -29.72 -16.23 4.70
CA THR A 66 -30.44 -15.41 3.70
C THR A 66 -29.95 -15.66 2.27
N ARG A 67 -28.79 -16.30 2.10
CA ARG A 67 -28.06 -16.43 0.82
C ARG A 67 -27.69 -15.09 0.18
N GLU A 68 -27.72 -14.00 0.96
CA GLU A 68 -27.22 -12.71 0.51
C GLU A 68 -25.70 -12.71 0.45
N THR A 69 -25.15 -12.06 -0.57
CA THR A 69 -23.70 -11.90 -0.72
C THR A 69 -23.33 -10.42 -0.73
N LYS A 70 -22.53 -10.02 0.24
CA LYS A 70 -21.90 -8.70 0.30
C LYS A 70 -20.48 -8.78 -0.25
N TYR A 71 -20.05 -7.74 -0.95
CA TYR A 71 -18.74 -7.73 -1.58
C TYR A 71 -17.88 -6.59 -1.06
N GLY A 72 -16.57 -6.79 -1.13
CA GLY A 72 -15.58 -5.75 -0.96
C GLY A 72 -15.72 -4.99 0.36
N LEU A 73 -15.75 -3.67 0.28
CA LEU A 73 -15.83 -2.80 1.45
C LEU A 73 -17.12 -3.05 2.27
N GLU A 74 -18.25 -3.32 1.63
CA GLU A 74 -19.51 -3.60 2.32
C GLU A 74 -19.41 -4.86 3.19
N GLY A 75 -18.77 -5.90 2.65
CA GLY A 75 -18.46 -7.12 3.40
C GLY A 75 -17.51 -6.85 4.57
N ILE A 76 -16.46 -6.07 4.34
CA ILE A 76 -15.49 -5.69 5.38
C ILE A 76 -16.17 -4.92 6.51
N ILE A 77 -16.95 -3.88 6.20
CA ILE A 77 -17.68 -3.10 7.21
C ILE A 77 -18.65 -4.00 7.97
N SER A 78 -19.34 -4.92 7.29
CA SER A 78 -20.27 -5.84 7.94
C SER A 78 -19.57 -6.73 8.99
N VAL A 79 -18.34 -7.18 8.73
CA VAL A 79 -17.55 -7.96 9.70
C VAL A 79 -17.07 -7.08 10.86
N PHE A 80 -16.56 -5.88 10.56
CA PHE A 80 -15.99 -5.00 11.58
C PHE A 80 -17.04 -4.29 12.45
N ALA A 81 -18.22 -4.02 11.89
CA ALA A 81 -19.35 -3.41 12.60
C ALA A 81 -19.80 -4.21 13.82
N GLU A 82 -19.57 -5.53 13.83
CA GLU A 82 -19.87 -6.37 14.99
C GLU A 82 -18.96 -6.12 16.18
N LYS A 83 -17.71 -5.73 15.92
CA LYS A 83 -16.72 -5.41 16.97
C LYS A 83 -16.72 -3.93 17.30
N THR A 84 -17.09 -3.09 16.35
CA THR A 84 -17.09 -1.64 16.49
C THR A 84 -18.41 -1.07 15.95
N PRO A 85 -19.44 -0.91 16.82
CA PRO A 85 -20.77 -0.46 16.41
C PRO A 85 -20.80 0.90 15.69
N ALA A 86 -19.80 1.75 15.92
CA ALA A 86 -19.64 3.01 15.19
C ALA A 86 -19.52 2.80 13.67
N LEU A 87 -18.91 1.69 13.22
CA LEU A 87 -18.78 1.36 11.79
C LEU A 87 -20.12 0.95 11.17
N ALA A 88 -21.07 0.44 11.97
CA ALA A 88 -22.42 0.14 11.50
C ALA A 88 -23.18 1.40 11.06
N LYS A 89 -22.80 2.57 11.59
CA LYS A 89 -23.39 3.87 11.23
C LYS A 89 -22.92 4.37 9.86
N LEU A 90 -21.91 3.74 9.25
CA LEU A 90 -21.42 4.12 7.95
C LEU A 90 -22.42 3.67 6.87
N LYS A 91 -23.30 4.59 6.49
CA LYS A 91 -24.28 4.36 5.42
C LYS A 91 -23.55 4.12 4.10
N THR A 92 -23.92 3.05 3.40
CA THR A 92 -23.40 2.68 2.07
C THR A 92 -23.57 3.80 1.02
N THR A 93 -24.56 4.67 1.21
CA THR A 93 -24.83 5.82 0.33
C THR A 93 -24.09 7.10 0.74
N GLY A 94 -23.41 7.10 1.89
CA GLY A 94 -22.73 8.27 2.45
C GLY A 94 -21.48 8.67 1.66
N LYS A 95 -21.16 9.98 1.67
CA LYS A 95 -19.93 10.50 1.02
C LYS A 95 -18.67 9.79 1.51
N LEU A 96 -18.57 9.55 2.82
CA LEU A 96 -17.42 8.85 3.41
C LEU A 96 -17.32 7.39 2.91
N PHE A 97 -18.44 6.67 2.80
CA PHE A 97 -18.43 5.31 2.28
C PHE A 97 -17.91 5.28 0.83
N LYS A 98 -18.39 6.19 -0.03
CA LYS A 98 -17.92 6.28 -1.43
C LYS A 98 -16.43 6.56 -1.54
N VAL A 99 -15.88 7.40 -0.65
CA VAL A 99 -14.43 7.66 -0.59
C VAL A 99 -13.67 6.38 -0.21
N LEU A 100 -14.12 5.70 0.85
CA LEU A 100 -13.50 4.44 1.29
C LEU A 100 -13.65 3.33 0.24
N GLU A 101 -14.76 3.29 -0.49
CA GLU A 101 -15.03 2.32 -1.55
C GLU A 101 -14.10 2.55 -2.74
N SER A 102 -13.89 3.81 -3.13
CA SER A 102 -12.91 4.17 -4.16
C SER A 102 -11.47 3.78 -3.77
N LEU A 103 -11.09 4.00 -2.50
CA LEU A 103 -9.80 3.56 -1.97
C LEU A 103 -9.70 2.03 -1.98
N TYR A 104 -10.75 1.34 -1.54
CA TYR A 104 -10.81 -0.12 -1.56
C TYR A 104 -10.61 -0.66 -2.97
N HIS A 105 -11.35 -0.14 -3.96
CA HIS A 105 -11.20 -0.54 -5.36
C HIS A 105 -9.79 -0.23 -5.88
N THR A 106 -9.22 0.92 -5.54
CA THR A 106 -7.84 1.25 -5.95
C THR A 106 -6.85 0.18 -5.47
N ILE A 107 -6.97 -0.29 -4.23
CA ILE A 107 -6.11 -1.36 -3.69
C ILE A 107 -6.48 -2.71 -4.33
N SER A 108 -7.77 -3.03 -4.43
CA SER A 108 -8.23 -4.36 -4.79
C SER A 108 -8.01 -4.70 -6.28
N TYR A 109 -8.14 -3.72 -7.17
CA TYR A 109 -7.78 -3.86 -8.59
C TYR A 109 -6.27 -4.04 -8.80
N ASN A 110 -5.43 -3.50 -7.91
CA ASN A 110 -3.98 -3.63 -7.99
C ASN A 110 -3.42 -4.76 -7.09
N ARG A 111 -4.28 -5.63 -6.52
CA ARG A 111 -3.92 -6.58 -5.45
C ARG A 111 -2.78 -7.53 -5.79
N TYR A 112 -2.68 -8.02 -7.03
CA TYR A 112 -1.59 -8.92 -7.44
C TYR A 112 -0.25 -8.19 -7.57
N PHE A 113 -0.25 -6.91 -7.98
CA PHE A 113 0.97 -6.09 -8.01
C PHE A 113 1.40 -5.67 -6.61
N LEU A 114 0.44 -5.31 -5.76
CA LEU A 114 0.73 -4.88 -4.39
C LEU A 114 1.23 -6.08 -3.55
N PHE A 115 0.61 -7.24 -3.71
CA PHE A 115 0.86 -8.44 -2.94
C PHE A 115 1.12 -9.65 -3.85
N PRO A 116 2.26 -9.67 -4.57
CA PRO A 116 2.59 -10.79 -5.43
C PRO A 116 2.78 -12.04 -4.57
N ASP A 117 2.09 -13.11 -4.93
CA ASP A 117 2.29 -14.44 -4.38
C ASP A 117 2.99 -15.32 -5.43
N SER A 118 3.67 -16.37 -4.97
CA SER A 118 4.44 -17.29 -5.84
C SER A 118 3.56 -18.29 -6.60
N SER A 119 2.26 -18.35 -6.31
CA SER A 119 1.36 -19.25 -7.02
C SER A 119 1.03 -18.71 -8.42
N VAL A 120 1.25 -19.56 -9.43
CA VAL A 120 0.81 -19.31 -10.80
C VAL A 120 -0.71 -19.11 -10.75
N ILE A 121 -1.19 -17.97 -11.25
CA ILE A 121 -2.63 -17.68 -11.33
C ILE A 121 -3.27 -18.75 -12.22
N LYS A 122 -4.00 -19.70 -11.61
CA LYS A 122 -4.57 -20.85 -12.33
C LYS A 122 -5.89 -20.57 -13.04
N CYS A 123 -6.35 -19.31 -13.13
CA CYS A 123 -7.64 -18.97 -13.71
C CYS A 123 -7.70 -17.57 -14.32
N ALA A 124 -8.72 -17.31 -15.15
CA ALA A 124 -9.08 -15.98 -15.67
C ALA A 124 -9.59 -14.98 -14.60
N CYS A 125 -9.28 -15.21 -13.32
CA CYS A 125 -9.76 -14.43 -12.19
C CYS A 125 -8.96 -13.13 -11.96
N GLU A 126 -8.01 -12.81 -12.84
CA GLU A 126 -7.23 -11.58 -12.75
C GLU A 126 -8.14 -10.35 -12.95
N PRO A 127 -8.07 -9.30 -12.11
CA PRO A 127 -8.74 -8.04 -12.38
C PRO A 127 -8.34 -7.50 -13.76
N PRO A 128 -9.29 -7.01 -14.57
CA PRO A 128 -8.94 -6.35 -15.82
C PRO A 128 -8.15 -5.07 -15.51
N PHE A 129 -7.18 -4.73 -16.37
CA PHE A 129 -6.50 -3.44 -16.29
C PHE A 129 -7.50 -2.30 -16.42
N LYS A 130 -7.54 -1.40 -15.43
CA LYS A 130 -8.32 -0.16 -15.47
C LYS A 130 -7.41 1.04 -15.31
N ALA A 131 -7.39 1.92 -16.30
CA ALA A 131 -6.55 3.12 -16.29
C ALA A 131 -6.90 4.08 -15.14
N GLU A 132 -8.17 4.13 -14.73
CA GLU A 132 -8.62 4.94 -13.59
C GLU A 132 -8.01 4.46 -12.28
N THR A 133 -8.10 3.17 -11.96
CA THR A 133 -7.55 2.63 -10.71
C THR A 133 -6.02 2.67 -10.68
N TYR A 134 -5.37 2.55 -11.84
CA TYR A 134 -3.94 2.81 -11.98
C TYR A 134 -3.57 4.27 -11.64
N ARG A 135 -4.26 5.25 -12.24
CA ARG A 135 -4.04 6.69 -11.98
C ARG A 135 -4.33 7.03 -10.52
N SER A 136 -5.42 6.51 -9.95
CA SER A 136 -5.75 6.69 -8.53
C SER A 136 -4.66 6.15 -7.62
N TRP A 137 -4.09 4.97 -7.91
CA TRP A 137 -2.98 4.41 -7.14
C TRP A 137 -1.73 5.28 -7.20
N LEU A 138 -1.37 5.76 -8.40
CA LEU A 138 -0.23 6.65 -8.61
C LEU A 138 -0.39 7.96 -7.83
N ILE A 139 -1.53 8.64 -8.01
CA ILE A 139 -1.83 9.92 -7.34
C ILE A 139 -1.84 9.74 -5.82
N LEU A 140 -2.55 8.72 -5.32
CA LEU A 140 -2.62 8.44 -3.88
C LEU A 140 -1.22 8.20 -3.30
N SER A 141 -0.40 7.40 -3.99
CA SER A 141 0.95 7.08 -3.53
C SER A 141 1.84 8.33 -3.49
N ILE A 142 1.80 9.17 -4.53
CA ILE A 142 2.57 10.42 -4.60
C ILE A 142 2.10 11.39 -3.51
N VAL A 143 0.81 11.67 -3.42
CA VAL A 143 0.26 12.62 -2.43
C VAL A 143 0.59 12.15 -1.01
N PHE A 144 0.34 10.88 -0.70
CA PHE A 144 0.66 10.32 0.62
C PHE A 144 2.16 10.43 0.93
N SER A 145 3.02 10.06 -0.02
CA SER A 145 4.47 10.09 0.20
C SER A 145 5.01 11.51 0.33
N SER A 146 4.47 12.46 -0.42
CA SER A 146 4.81 13.88 -0.30
C SER A 146 4.40 14.46 1.05
N ILE A 147 3.19 14.16 1.53
CA ILE A 147 2.72 14.62 2.85
C ILE A 147 3.62 14.08 3.95
N ILE A 148 3.89 12.78 3.98
CA ILE A 148 4.74 12.18 5.04
C ILE A 148 6.17 12.70 4.95
N SER A 149 6.73 12.87 3.75
CA SER A 149 8.09 13.42 3.57
C SER A 149 8.19 14.88 4.02
N TYR A 150 7.15 15.69 3.74
CA TYR A 150 7.07 17.06 4.23
C TYR A 150 7.01 17.10 5.77
N LEU A 151 6.13 16.29 6.38
CA LEU A 151 6.01 16.19 7.84
C LEU A 151 7.31 15.69 8.49
N PHE A 152 8.02 14.77 7.83
CA PHE A 152 9.33 14.32 8.28
C PHE A 152 10.36 15.47 8.24
N GLY A 153 10.45 16.19 7.12
CA GLY A 153 11.32 17.37 7.02
C GLY A 153 11.00 18.40 8.12
N TRP A 154 9.71 18.69 8.33
CA TRP A 154 9.27 19.60 9.40
C TRP A 154 9.72 19.12 10.79
N SER A 155 9.57 17.83 11.09
CA SER A 155 9.96 17.26 12.39
C SER A 155 11.46 17.31 12.67
N VAL A 156 12.28 17.31 11.61
CA VAL A 156 13.74 17.27 11.70
C VAL A 156 14.35 18.67 11.62
N ALA A 157 13.63 19.66 11.10
CA ALA A 157 14.12 21.03 10.94
C ALA A 157 14.74 21.67 12.19
N PRO A 158 14.27 21.42 13.43
CA PRO A 158 14.91 21.97 14.62
C PRO A 158 16.38 21.54 14.84
N ILE A 159 16.80 20.42 14.24
CA ILE A 159 18.19 19.91 14.29
C ILE A 159 19.12 20.69 13.34
N PHE A 160 18.56 21.41 12.37
CA PHE A 160 19.29 22.11 11.33
C PHE A 160 19.11 23.62 11.42
N GLU A 161 20.04 24.36 10.82
CA GLU A 161 19.92 25.81 10.64
C GLU A 161 18.84 26.11 9.60
N GLY A 162 17.86 26.95 9.96
CA GLY A 162 16.78 27.37 9.07
C GLY A 162 15.38 27.34 9.70
N GLU A 163 14.42 27.89 8.96
CA GLU A 163 12.99 27.83 9.30
C GLU A 163 12.39 26.47 8.92
N SER A 164 11.46 25.97 9.74
CA SER A 164 10.88 24.63 9.57
C SER A 164 10.20 24.40 8.24
N MET A 165 9.53 25.43 7.69
CA MET A 165 8.82 25.32 6.42
C MET A 165 9.79 25.20 5.24
N ASP A 166 10.84 26.02 5.19
CA ASP A 166 11.86 25.98 4.14
C ASP A 166 12.59 24.63 4.13
N PHE A 167 12.97 24.14 5.31
CA PHE A 167 13.60 22.84 5.45
C PHE A 167 12.70 21.69 4.98
N ALA A 168 11.41 21.73 5.31
CA ALA A 168 10.44 20.72 4.88
C ALA A 168 10.26 20.70 3.36
N LEU A 169 10.22 21.86 2.71
CA LEU A 169 10.16 21.98 1.25
C LEU A 169 11.44 21.48 0.59
N LYS A 170 12.61 21.87 1.09
CA LYS A 170 13.91 21.36 0.61
C LYS A 170 14.00 19.83 0.74
N THR A 171 13.51 19.28 1.85
CA THR A 171 13.44 17.82 2.07
C THR A 171 12.57 17.15 1.02
N LEU A 172 11.42 17.74 0.66
CA LEU A 172 10.53 17.20 -0.37
C LEU A 172 11.21 17.14 -1.75
N PHE A 173 11.95 18.19 -2.14
CA PHE A 173 12.73 18.18 -3.39
C PHE A 173 13.86 17.15 -3.34
N LEU A 174 14.57 17.09 -2.22
CA LEU A 174 15.69 16.16 -1.99
C LEU A 174 15.24 14.71 -2.19
N VAL A 175 14.12 14.32 -1.59
CA VAL A 175 13.63 12.95 -1.74
C VAL A 175 12.91 12.73 -3.07
N GLY A 176 12.25 13.74 -3.63
CA GLY A 176 11.33 13.61 -4.77
C GLY A 176 11.99 13.54 -6.15
N ILE A 177 13.05 14.34 -6.38
CA ILE A 177 13.64 14.50 -7.72
C ILE A 177 14.16 13.17 -8.27
N GLY A 178 14.84 12.36 -7.45
CA GLY A 178 15.35 11.06 -7.88
C GLY A 178 14.25 10.08 -8.32
N TRP A 179 13.06 10.12 -7.70
CA TRP A 179 11.92 9.30 -8.15
C TRP A 179 11.41 9.73 -9.52
N VAL A 180 11.33 11.05 -9.76
CA VAL A 180 10.90 11.60 -11.06
C VAL A 180 11.88 11.19 -12.16
N ILE A 181 13.19 11.31 -11.89
CA ILE A 181 14.24 10.90 -12.84
C ILE A 181 14.14 9.40 -13.14
N GLN A 182 13.99 8.54 -12.12
CA GLN A 182 13.86 7.09 -12.34
C GLN A 182 12.58 6.74 -13.13
N LEU A 183 11.44 7.39 -12.84
CA LEU A 183 10.21 7.18 -13.58
C LEU A 183 10.33 7.64 -15.04
N GLY A 184 11.03 8.75 -15.29
CA GLY A 184 11.33 9.23 -16.65
C GLY A 184 12.23 8.25 -17.41
N LEU A 185 13.31 7.77 -16.77
CA LEU A 185 14.23 6.79 -17.36
C LEU A 185 13.50 5.51 -17.77
N THR A 186 12.67 4.97 -16.87
CA THR A 186 11.92 3.73 -17.11
C THR A 186 10.83 3.90 -18.17
N LEU A 187 10.23 5.08 -18.29
CA LEU A 187 9.25 5.39 -19.34
C LEU A 187 9.86 5.34 -20.75
N VAL A 188 11.12 5.77 -20.89
CA VAL A 188 11.83 5.79 -22.19
C VAL A 188 12.42 4.42 -22.53
N MET A 189 12.89 3.67 -21.53
CA MET A 189 13.68 2.46 -21.75
C MET A 189 12.87 1.15 -21.69
N LEU A 190 11.70 1.13 -21.07
CA LEU A 190 10.85 -0.07 -20.95
C LEU A 190 9.66 0.03 -21.90
N ASP A 191 9.17 -1.12 -22.36
CA ASP A 191 7.90 -1.16 -23.07
C ASP A 191 6.75 -0.74 -22.15
N ARG A 192 5.63 -0.33 -22.77
CA ARG A 192 4.48 0.23 -22.04
C ARG A 192 3.94 -0.69 -20.96
N GLN A 193 3.87 -2.01 -21.20
CA GLN A 193 3.29 -2.93 -20.24
C GLN A 193 4.24 -3.11 -19.04
N THR A 194 5.52 -3.34 -19.30
CA THR A 194 6.55 -3.45 -18.27
C THR A 194 6.69 -2.16 -17.46
N TYR A 195 6.60 -1.00 -18.09
CA TYR A 195 6.58 0.30 -17.41
C TYR A 195 5.40 0.43 -16.44
N LEU A 196 4.18 0.09 -16.89
CA LEU A 196 2.98 0.17 -16.05
C LEU A 196 3.07 -0.74 -14.82
N ASP A 197 3.67 -1.92 -14.98
CA ASP A 197 3.85 -2.86 -13.87
C ASP A 197 4.98 -2.42 -12.94
N TYR A 198 6.10 -1.94 -13.49
CA TYR A 198 7.21 -1.39 -12.73
C TYR A 198 6.80 -0.16 -11.91
N SER A 199 6.07 0.79 -12.50
CA SER A 199 5.65 2.02 -11.82
C SER A 199 4.72 1.74 -10.63
N ARG A 200 3.78 0.78 -10.75
CA ARG A 200 2.92 0.33 -9.63
C ARG A 200 3.74 -0.20 -8.47
N HIS A 201 4.75 -1.03 -8.77
CA HIS A 201 5.66 -1.56 -7.76
C HIS A 201 6.49 -0.46 -7.11
N LEU A 202 6.96 0.51 -7.90
CA LEU A 202 7.74 1.63 -7.41
C LEU A 202 6.92 2.53 -6.48
N CYS A 203 5.66 2.82 -6.81
CA CYS A 203 4.73 3.54 -5.93
C CYS A 203 4.55 2.86 -4.57
N LEU A 204 4.42 1.53 -4.55
CA LEU A 204 4.30 0.81 -3.29
C LEU A 204 5.59 0.88 -2.47
N ILE A 205 6.76 0.77 -3.11
CA ILE A 205 8.05 0.90 -2.43
C ILE A 205 8.16 2.29 -1.79
N MET A 206 7.77 3.34 -2.52
CA MET A 206 7.74 4.72 -2.03
C MET A 206 6.82 4.86 -0.80
N VAL A 207 5.58 4.38 -0.88
CA VAL A 207 4.62 4.42 0.26
C VAL A 207 5.17 3.68 1.48
N VAL A 208 5.69 2.47 1.30
CA VAL A 208 6.27 1.71 2.44
C VAL A 208 7.51 2.42 3.00
N GLY A 209 8.34 2.98 2.13
CA GLY A 209 9.52 3.76 2.52
C GLY A 209 9.18 4.92 3.46
N VAL A 210 8.19 5.74 3.10
CA VAL A 210 7.77 6.86 3.96
C VAL A 210 7.04 6.40 5.22
N MET A 211 6.32 5.27 5.18
CA MET A 211 5.65 4.74 6.38
C MET A 211 6.63 4.37 7.48
N VAL A 212 7.85 3.94 7.13
CA VAL A 212 8.93 3.65 8.09
C VAL A 212 9.39 4.92 8.84
N LEU A 213 9.15 6.11 8.29
CA LEU A 213 9.51 7.39 8.93
C LEU A 213 8.51 7.83 9.99
N ILE A 214 7.26 7.37 9.90
CA ILE A 214 6.15 7.81 10.79
C ILE A 214 6.49 7.66 12.29
N PRO A 215 7.08 6.55 12.78
CA PRO A 215 7.45 6.44 14.19
C PRO A 215 8.42 7.54 14.65
N SER A 216 9.38 7.94 13.81
CA SER A 216 10.29 9.05 14.13
C SER A 216 9.58 10.39 14.20
N ILE A 217 8.64 10.63 13.28
CA ILE A 217 7.81 11.83 13.31
C ILE A 217 7.02 11.87 14.62
N ILE A 218 6.33 10.79 14.98
CA ILE A 218 5.52 10.74 16.20
C ILE A 218 6.38 10.96 17.45
N ILE A 219 7.52 10.26 17.57
CA ILE A 219 8.38 10.38 18.75
C ILE A 219 8.97 11.80 18.90
N SER A 220 9.31 12.45 17.78
CA SER A 220 9.80 13.83 17.79
C SER A 220 8.79 14.86 18.32
N LEU A 221 7.48 14.54 18.33
CA LEU A 221 6.46 15.42 18.90
C LEU A 221 6.42 15.39 20.43
N PHE A 222 6.96 14.35 21.06
CA PHE A 222 6.85 14.13 22.51
C PHE A 222 8.18 14.26 23.25
N LEU A 223 9.32 14.03 22.59
CA LEU A 223 10.64 14.04 23.23
C LEU A 223 11.45 15.30 22.88
N HIS A 224 12.26 15.76 23.82
CA HIS A 224 13.21 16.85 23.59
C HIS A 224 14.25 16.45 22.54
N ILE A 225 14.60 17.39 21.67
CA ILE A 225 15.45 17.20 20.48
C ILE A 225 16.80 16.52 20.81
N GLU A 226 17.41 16.85 21.94
CA GLU A 226 18.71 16.29 22.32
C GLU A 226 18.69 14.77 22.55
N ALA A 227 17.56 14.24 23.06
CA ALA A 227 17.41 12.81 23.31
C ALA A 227 17.19 12.01 22.01
N VAL A 228 16.74 12.66 20.93
CA VAL A 228 16.29 12.00 19.69
C VAL A 228 17.05 12.39 18.43
N LYS A 229 18.14 13.18 18.54
CA LYS A 229 18.89 13.72 17.39
C LYS A 229 19.34 12.67 16.35
N TRP A 230 19.63 11.44 16.77
CA TRP A 230 20.05 10.35 15.88
C TRP A 230 18.90 9.53 15.29
N MET A 231 17.71 9.65 15.86
CA MET A 231 16.56 8.84 15.47
C MET A 231 16.13 9.08 14.00
N PRO A 232 16.05 10.33 13.49
CA PRO A 232 15.72 10.56 12.09
C PRO A 232 16.70 9.89 11.12
N LEU A 233 18.01 9.95 11.42
CA LEU A 233 19.04 9.31 10.60
C LEU A 233 18.86 7.79 10.57
N MET A 234 18.59 7.18 11.73
CA MET A 234 18.31 5.75 11.82
C MET A 234 17.06 5.38 11.02
N SER A 235 15.99 6.18 11.10
CA SER A 235 14.77 5.95 10.32
C SER A 235 14.99 6.05 8.82
N ILE A 236 15.81 7.00 8.34
CA ILE A 236 16.21 7.09 6.93
C ILE A 236 16.99 5.85 6.50
N ALA A 237 17.93 5.38 7.32
CA ALA A 237 18.73 4.19 7.03
C ALA A 237 17.86 2.92 6.96
N ILE A 238 16.95 2.73 7.93
CA ILE A 238 15.99 1.61 7.94
C ILE A 238 15.07 1.69 6.73
N SER A 239 14.53 2.88 6.43
CA SER A 239 13.66 3.10 5.26
C SER A 239 14.39 2.73 3.97
N SER A 240 15.62 3.21 3.79
CA SER A 240 16.46 2.90 2.62
C SER A 240 16.74 1.40 2.48
N ALA A 241 17.07 0.71 3.58
CA ALA A 241 17.29 -0.74 3.58
C ALA A 241 16.02 -1.53 3.24
N VAL A 242 14.87 -1.14 3.80
CA VAL A 242 13.56 -1.75 3.50
C VAL A 242 13.21 -1.57 2.03
N MET A 243 13.33 -0.34 1.51
CA MET A 243 13.03 -0.05 0.11
C MET A 243 13.96 -0.81 -0.84
N LEU A 244 15.27 -0.86 -0.56
CA LEU A 244 16.24 -1.60 -1.37
C LEU A 244 15.94 -3.09 -1.41
N ARG A 245 15.64 -3.71 -0.26
CA ARG A 245 15.24 -5.12 -0.18
C ARG A 245 13.96 -5.38 -0.97
N MET A 246 12.97 -4.49 -0.85
CA MET A 246 11.70 -4.62 -1.58
C MET A 246 11.89 -4.46 -3.09
N HIS A 247 12.65 -3.46 -3.53
CA HIS A 247 12.95 -3.22 -4.93
C HIS A 247 13.65 -4.42 -5.55
N THR A 248 14.71 -4.91 -4.90
CA THR A 248 15.45 -6.12 -5.30
C THR A 248 14.51 -7.30 -5.54
N ARG A 249 13.64 -7.60 -4.56
CA ARG A 249 12.69 -8.71 -4.67
C ARG A 249 11.70 -8.51 -5.82
N ARG A 250 11.15 -7.30 -5.97
CA ARG A 250 10.11 -7.01 -6.98
C ARG A 250 10.66 -7.01 -8.41
N VAL A 251 11.86 -6.48 -8.63
CA VAL A 251 12.56 -6.56 -9.92
C VAL A 251 12.76 -8.03 -10.34
N ARG A 252 13.12 -8.92 -9.40
CA ARG A 252 13.21 -10.37 -9.71
C ARG A 252 11.86 -10.99 -10.08
N VAL A 253 10.79 -10.61 -9.38
CA VAL A 253 9.42 -11.11 -9.69
C VAL A 253 8.99 -10.69 -11.10
N MET A 254 9.33 -9.46 -11.51
CA MET A 254 9.10 -8.97 -12.88
C MET A 254 10.05 -9.54 -13.94
N ARG A 255 10.99 -10.41 -13.55
CA ARG A 255 12.04 -10.97 -14.44
C ARG A 255 12.92 -9.91 -15.11
N LEU A 256 13.06 -8.74 -14.48
CA LEU A 256 13.96 -7.69 -14.91
C LEU A 256 15.37 -7.89 -14.33
N THR A 257 16.38 -7.35 -15.01
CA THR A 257 17.77 -7.41 -14.53
C THR A 257 17.95 -6.56 -13.27
N GLN A 258 18.86 -6.97 -12.36
CA GLN A 258 19.12 -6.21 -11.13
C GLN A 258 19.80 -4.86 -11.36
N TRP A 259 20.22 -4.57 -12.59
CA TRP A 259 20.66 -3.24 -13.01
C TRP A 259 19.61 -2.17 -12.73
N TRP A 260 18.31 -2.49 -12.83
CA TRP A 260 17.24 -1.56 -12.46
C TRP A 260 17.22 -1.21 -10.98
N THR A 261 17.59 -2.15 -10.10
CA THR A 261 17.73 -1.87 -8.66
C THR A 261 18.93 -0.99 -8.39
N PHE A 262 20.06 -1.29 -9.03
CA PHE A 262 21.27 -0.49 -8.90
C PHE A 262 21.06 0.93 -9.42
N SER A 263 20.47 1.08 -10.61
CA SER A 263 20.21 2.39 -11.21
C SER A 263 19.26 3.23 -10.36
N TRP A 264 18.15 2.64 -9.90
CA TRP A 264 17.19 3.33 -9.02
C TRP A 264 17.86 3.82 -7.74
N PHE A 265 18.60 2.95 -7.07
CA PHE A 265 19.27 3.31 -5.82
C PHE A 265 20.32 4.41 -6.04
N LEU A 266 21.13 4.29 -7.09
CA LEU A 266 22.16 5.26 -7.43
C LEU A 266 21.55 6.62 -7.81
N VAL A 267 20.48 6.65 -8.62
CA VAL A 267 19.77 7.90 -8.96
C VAL A 267 19.23 8.59 -7.71
N LEU A 268 18.64 7.85 -6.77
CA LEU A 268 18.19 8.41 -5.50
C LEU A 268 19.35 8.98 -4.68
N GLN A 269 20.46 8.25 -4.52
CA GLN A 269 21.60 8.72 -3.73
C GLN A 269 22.28 9.94 -4.38
N ILE A 270 22.56 9.91 -5.69
CA ILE A 270 23.21 11.02 -6.39
C ILE A 270 22.33 12.27 -6.35
N SER A 271 21.04 12.15 -6.64
CA SER A 271 20.13 13.30 -6.61
C SER A 271 20.03 13.91 -5.20
N ALA A 272 19.97 13.07 -4.16
CA ALA A 272 19.97 13.55 -2.78
C ALA A 272 21.29 14.25 -2.42
N THR A 273 22.44 13.65 -2.71
CA THR A 273 23.76 14.24 -2.42
C THR A 273 23.96 15.57 -3.16
N LEU A 274 23.59 15.64 -4.44
CA LEU A 274 23.64 16.88 -5.22
C LEU A 274 22.79 17.98 -4.57
N LEU A 275 21.57 17.66 -4.16
CA LEU A 275 20.66 18.64 -3.56
C LEU A 275 21.08 19.05 -2.15
N ILE A 276 21.68 18.14 -1.38
CA ILE A 276 22.31 18.49 -0.08
C ILE A 276 23.42 19.51 -0.29
N TYR A 277 24.27 19.29 -1.29
CA TYR A 277 25.35 20.22 -1.65
C TYR A 277 24.79 21.57 -2.12
N LEU A 278 23.80 21.57 -3.01
CA LEU A 278 23.19 22.79 -3.57
C LEU A 278 22.43 23.61 -2.52
N PHE A 279 21.70 22.96 -1.61
CA PHE A 279 20.91 23.63 -0.58
C PHE A 279 21.70 23.96 0.70
N GLN A 280 22.97 23.57 0.78
CA GLN A 280 23.88 23.85 1.90
C GLN A 280 23.27 23.52 3.28
N PHE A 281 22.79 22.28 3.46
CA PHE A 281 22.27 21.84 4.77
C PHE A 281 23.35 21.95 5.85
N ARG A 282 23.15 22.83 6.84
CA ARG A 282 24.04 23.02 8.00
C ARG A 282 23.38 22.51 9.28
N PHE A 283 24.09 21.67 10.03
CA PHE A 283 23.67 21.24 11.35
C PHE A 283 23.82 22.39 12.35
N LYS A 284 22.86 22.51 13.27
CA LYS A 284 23.00 23.37 14.46
C LYS A 284 23.88 22.71 15.51
#